data_AF-A0A2P2JN20-F1
#
_entry.id   AF-A0A2P2JN20-F1
#
_cell.length_a   1.000
_cell.length_b   1.000
_cell.length_c   1.000
_cell.angle_alpha   90.00
_cell.angle_beta   90.00
_cell.angle_gamma   90.00
#
_symmetry.space_group_name_H-M   'P 1'
#
loop_
_entity.id
_entity.type
_entity.pdbx_description
1 polymer ?
#
loop_
_entity_poly.entity_id
_entity_poly.type
_entity_poly.pdbx_seq_one_letter_code
_entity_poly.pdbx_strand_id
1 'polypeptide(L)'
;MFFLLQGIAKRLVIAALQEAAKKSEISYKGIKRIEKGARRKYHDDISVIVMYLDHSVGSSSGRLKDQVLVDCTSTPADIFSLNTDEAKD
;
A
#
# COMPACT_ATOMS: atom_id res chain seq x y z
N MET A 1 -12.84 5.50 -12.35
CA MET A 1 -11.61 5.40 -13.16
C MET A 1 -10.34 5.89 -12.44
N PHE A 2 -10.41 6.83 -11.49
CA PHE A 2 -9.22 7.36 -10.78
C PHE A 2 -8.53 6.43 -9.76
N PHE A 3 -9.16 5.32 -9.33
CA PHE A 3 -8.57 4.39 -8.36
C PHE A 3 -7.51 3.42 -8.92
N LEU A 4 -7.43 3.26 -10.26
CA LEU A 4 -6.50 2.32 -10.89
C LEU A 4 -5.10 2.89 -11.11
N LEU A 5 -4.92 4.21 -10.94
CA LEU A 5 -3.62 4.90 -11.04
C LEU A 5 -2.89 5.00 -9.69
N GLN A 6 -3.40 4.35 -8.64
CA GLN A 6 -2.79 4.38 -7.32
C GLN A 6 -2.25 3.01 -6.96
N GLY A 7 -0.97 2.97 -6.62
CA GLY A 7 -0.28 1.78 -6.12
C GLY A 7 -1.03 1.11 -4.98
N ILE A 8 -0.86 -0.22 -4.88
CA ILE A 8 -1.61 -1.08 -3.95
C ILE A 8 -1.47 -0.60 -2.49
N ALA A 9 -0.28 -0.18 -2.08
CA ALA A 9 -0.05 0.33 -0.74
C ALA A 9 -0.95 1.54 -0.42
N LYS A 10 -1.06 2.51 -1.34
CA LYS A 10 -1.91 3.69 -1.16
C LYS A 10 -3.39 3.33 -1.06
N ARG A 11 -3.85 2.39 -1.90
CA ARG A 11 -5.24 1.89 -1.83
C ARG A 11 -5.54 1.24 -0.49
N LEU A 12 -4.62 0.44 0.05
CA LEU A 12 -4.77 -0.20 1.36
C LEU A 12 -4.78 0.81 2.50
N VAL A 13 -3.91 1.83 2.46
CA VAL A 13 -3.92 2.93 3.44
C VAL A 13 -5.25 3.68 3.41
N ILE A 14 -5.78 4.01 2.23
CA ILE A 14 -7.08 4.67 2.07
C ILE A 14 -8.21 3.81 2.67
N ALA A 15 -8.22 2.52 2.37
CA ALA A 15 -9.21 1.59 2.90
C ALA A 15 -9.15 1.49 4.44
N ALA A 16 -7.94 1.37 5.01
CA ALA A 16 -7.75 1.34 6.46
C ALA A 16 -8.25 2.62 7.14
N LEU A 17 -7.96 3.79 6.55
CA LEU A 17 -8.47 5.07 7.04
C LEU A 17 -9.99 5.19 6.93
N GLN A 18 -10.60 4.67 5.87
CA GLN A 18 -12.05 4.65 5.70
C GLN A 18 -12.73 3.77 6.76
N GLU A 19 -12.18 2.60 7.06
CA GLU A 19 -12.70 1.72 8.11
C GLU A 19 -12.54 2.33 9.52
N ALA A 20 -11.40 2.94 9.80
CA ALA A 20 -11.20 3.68 11.06
C ALA A 20 -12.20 4.84 11.18
N ALA A 21 -12.41 5.59 10.10
CA ALA A 21 -13.37 6.70 10.07
C ALA A 21 -14.80 6.20 10.33
N LYS A 22 -15.21 5.12 9.65
CA LYS A 22 -16.52 4.49 9.82
C LYS A 22 -16.76 4.01 11.25
N LYS A 23 -15.77 3.34 11.86
CA LYS A 23 -15.87 2.84 13.24
C LYS A 23 -16.02 3.96 14.27
N SER A 24 -15.44 5.12 13.99
CA SER A 24 -15.52 6.29 14.86
C SER A 24 -16.58 7.30 14.42
N GLU A 25 -17.48 6.92 13.51
CA GLU A 25 -18.57 7.77 13.00
C GLU A 25 -18.12 9.13 12.46
N ILE A 26 -16.92 9.20 11.87
CA ILE A 26 -16.38 10.38 11.22
C ILE A 26 -16.18 10.14 9.73
N SER A 27 -16.12 11.23 8.96
CA SER A 27 -15.81 11.13 7.53
C SER A 27 -14.31 10.90 7.29
N TYR A 28 -13.97 10.38 6.10
CA TYR A 28 -12.58 10.27 5.65
C TYR A 28 -11.85 11.64 5.66
N LYS A 29 -12.53 12.72 5.28
CA LYS A 29 -11.97 14.08 5.39
C LYS A 29 -11.73 14.47 6.87
N GLY A 30 -12.64 14.07 7.76
CA GLY A 30 -12.52 14.26 9.20
C GLY A 30 -11.29 13.57 9.77
N ILE A 31 -11.13 12.27 9.52
CA ILE A 31 -10.00 11.51 10.09
C ILE A 31 -8.63 12.01 9.59
N LYS A 32 -8.54 12.46 8.32
CA LYS A 32 -7.33 13.05 7.74
C LYS A 32 -6.93 14.39 8.39
N ARG A 33 -7.90 15.15 8.90
CA ARG A 33 -7.69 16.49 9.50
C ARG A 33 -7.38 16.47 11.01
N ILE A 34 -7.39 15.30 11.64
CA ILE A 34 -7.10 15.18 13.08
C ILE A 34 -5.64 15.54 13.37
N GLU A 35 -5.44 16.42 14.35
CA GLU A 35 -4.12 16.87 14.79
C GLU A 35 -3.30 15.75 15.45
N LYS A 36 -1.97 15.87 15.35
CA LYS A 36 -1.02 14.95 16.00
C LYS A 36 -1.25 15.03 17.52
N GLY A 37 -1.76 13.95 18.10
CA GLY A 37 -2.12 13.87 19.53
C GLY A 37 -3.54 13.37 19.77
N ALA A 38 -4.49 13.73 18.91
CA ALA A 38 -5.87 13.25 19.00
C ALA A 38 -6.15 11.99 18.15
N ARG A 39 -5.25 11.66 17.21
CA ARG A 39 -5.40 10.53 16.25
C ARG A 39 -5.67 9.19 16.92
N ARG A 40 -5.03 8.92 18.07
CA ARG A 40 -5.15 7.67 18.85
C ARG A 40 -6.54 7.33 19.37
N LYS A 41 -7.46 8.30 19.41
CA LYS A 41 -8.87 8.04 19.70
C LYS A 41 -9.58 7.29 18.56
N TYR A 42 -9.00 7.32 17.37
CA TYR A 42 -9.59 6.82 16.12
C TYR A 42 -8.76 5.68 15.53
N HIS A 43 -7.44 5.84 15.51
CA HIS A 43 -6.46 4.83 15.10
C HIS A 43 -5.12 5.08 15.80
N ASP A 44 -4.36 4.03 16.14
CA ASP A 44 -3.02 4.19 16.70
C ASP A 44 -2.02 4.55 15.61
N ASP A 45 -1.37 3.55 15.00
CA ASP A 45 -0.58 3.70 13.79
C ASP A 45 -1.13 2.77 12.71
N ILE A 46 -1.13 3.22 11.46
CA ILE A 46 -1.49 2.40 10.30
C ILE A 46 -0.22 2.15 9.50
N SER A 47 0.21 0.90 9.46
CA SER A 47 1.33 0.45 8.62
C SER A 47 0.82 -0.54 7.58
N VAL A 48 1.27 -0.38 6.33
CA VAL A 48 0.93 -1.26 5.22
C VAL A 48 2.22 -1.80 4.64
N ILE A 49 2.33 -3.13 4.57
CA ILE A 49 3.44 -3.84 3.94
C ILE A 49 2.86 -4.60 2.75
N VAL A 50 3.40 -4.37 1.55
CA VAL A 50 3.04 -5.09 0.32
C VAL A 50 4.26 -5.86 -0.13
N MET A 51 4.16 -7.19 -0.13
CA MET A 51 5.19 -8.09 -0.63
C MET A 51 4.67 -8.78 -1.88
N TYR A 52 5.41 -8.67 -2.98
CA TYR A 52 5.22 -9.52 -4.14
C TYR A 52 6.05 -10.78 -3.93
N LEU A 53 5.57 -11.92 -4.40
CA LEU A 53 6.32 -13.18 -4.35
C LEU A 53 6.14 -13.83 -5.72
N ASP A 54 7.23 -14.02 -6.44
CA ASP A 54 7.18 -14.75 -7.70
C ASP A 54 7.16 -16.25 -7.42
N HIS A 55 6.22 -16.96 -8.06
CA HIS A 55 6.28 -18.41 -8.12
C HIS A 55 7.29 -18.79 -9.20
N SER A 56 8.44 -19.35 -8.81
CA SER A 56 9.33 -19.99 -9.78
C SER A 56 8.57 -21.14 -10.43
N VAL A 57 8.06 -20.92 -11.64
CA VAL A 57 7.52 -22.00 -12.47
C VAL A 57 8.68 -22.96 -12.68
N GLY A 58 8.53 -24.18 -12.15
CA GLY A 58 9.62 -25.14 -12.01
C GLY A 58 10.45 -25.28 -13.28
N SER A 59 11.73 -24.93 -13.20
CA SER A 59 12.70 -25.25 -14.23
C SER A 59 12.82 -26.77 -14.31
N SER A 60 12.24 -27.33 -15.36
CA SER A 60 12.35 -28.73 -15.74
C SER A 60 13.73 -29.03 -16.35
N SER A 61 14.83 -28.65 -15.70
CA SER A 61 16.12 -29.31 -15.95
C SER A 61 17.11 -28.95 -14.85
N GLY A 62 17.66 -29.97 -14.21
CA GLY A 62 18.70 -29.81 -13.21
C GLY A 62 19.93 -29.14 -13.81
N ARG A 63 20.37 -28.05 -13.19
CA ARG A 63 21.77 -27.65 -13.01
C ARG A 63 21.80 -26.43 -12.11
N LEU A 64 22.18 -26.66 -10.85
CA LEU A 64 22.66 -25.61 -9.96
C LEU A 64 23.90 -24.96 -10.61
N LYS A 65 23.73 -23.76 -11.14
CA LYS A 65 24.84 -22.84 -11.47
C LYS A 65 24.65 -21.58 -10.63
N ASP A 66 25.37 -21.57 -9.52
CA ASP A 66 26.31 -20.51 -9.14
C ASP A 66 26.03 -19.09 -9.66
N GLN A 67 25.74 -18.20 -8.71
CA GLN A 67 26.02 -16.74 -8.66
C GLN A 67 25.11 -15.73 -9.43
N VAL A 68 24.34 -14.97 -8.63
CA VAL A 68 24.32 -13.47 -8.60
C VAL A 68 23.13 -12.65 -9.14
N LEU A 69 22.08 -13.19 -9.75
CA LEU A 69 20.88 -12.35 -10.03
C LEU A 69 19.59 -13.16 -9.97
N VAL A 70 19.07 -13.38 -8.77
CA VAL A 70 17.64 -13.66 -8.62
C VAL A 70 16.98 -12.29 -8.73
N ASP A 71 16.23 -12.08 -9.81
CA ASP A 71 15.32 -10.94 -9.91
C ASP A 71 14.27 -11.14 -8.81
N CYS A 72 14.56 -10.61 -7.62
CA CYS A 72 13.93 -11.03 -6.37
C CYS A 72 12.47 -10.60 -6.23
N THR A 73 11.86 -10.01 -7.26
CA THR A 73 10.42 -9.92 -7.48
C THR A 73 10.14 -9.04 -8.70
N SER A 74 9.29 -9.52 -9.61
CA SER A 74 8.70 -8.73 -10.68
C SER A 74 7.69 -7.70 -10.14
N THR A 75 8.17 -6.76 -9.31
CA THR A 75 7.30 -5.75 -8.71
C THR A 75 6.78 -4.82 -9.80
N PRO A 76 5.46 -4.54 -9.86
CA PRO A 76 4.94 -3.50 -10.73
C PRO A 76 5.63 -2.17 -10.42
N ALA A 77 5.92 -1.36 -11.45
CA ALA A 77 6.59 -0.07 -11.29
C ALA A 77 5.85 0.89 -10.33
N ASP A 78 4.56 0.65 -10.09
CA ASP A 78 3.69 1.43 -9.21
C ASP A 78 3.39 0.71 -7.88
N ILE A 79 4.41 0.49 -7.05
CA ILE A 79 4.20 0.18 -5.62
C ILE A 79 3.77 1.45 -4.88
N PHE A 80 4.36 2.58 -5.27
CA PHE A 80 4.21 3.88 -4.64
C PHE A 80 3.91 4.98 -5.68
N SER A 81 2.75 4.98 -6.33
CA SER A 81 2.30 6.15 -7.11
C SER A 81 2.10 7.31 -6.15
N LEU A 82 3.19 8.07 -5.98
CA LEU A 82 3.21 9.35 -5.35
C LEU A 82 2.57 10.35 -6.31
N ASN A 83 1.60 11.08 -5.77
CA ASN A 83 1.01 12.33 -6.26
C ASN A 83 -0.29 12.23 -7.08
N THR A 84 -1.40 12.51 -6.38
CA THR A 84 -2.45 13.45 -6.80
C THR A 84 -3.42 13.65 -5.63
N ASP A 85 -2.92 14.19 -4.51
CA ASP A 85 -3.77 14.76 -3.44
C ASP A 85 -3.46 16.27 -3.23
N GLU A 86 -2.67 16.89 -4.12
CA GLU A 86 -2.37 18.33 -4.12
C GLU A 86 -3.11 19.00 -5.28
N ALA A 87 -4.45 19.12 -5.19
CA ALA A 87 -5.23 20.16 -5.87
C ALA A 87 -6.73 19.94 -5.61
N LYS A 88 -7.25 20.71 -4.66
CA LYS A 88 -8.58 21.35 -4.61
C LYS A 88 -9.17 21.23 -3.20
N ASP A 89 -8.86 22.26 -2.43
CA ASP A 89 -9.68 22.94 -1.40
C ASP A 89 -10.92 22.20 -0.86
#